data_AF-A0A6P1AHP7-F1
#
_entry.id   AF-A0A6P1AHP7-F1
#
_cell.length_a   1.000
_cell.length_b   1.000
_cell.length_c   1.000
_cell.angle_alpha   90.00
_cell.angle_beta   90.00
_cell.angle_gamma   90.00
#
_symmetry.space_group_name_H-M   'P 1'
#
loop_
_entity.id
_entity.type
_entity.pdbx_description
1 polymer ?
#
loop_
_entity_poly.entity_id
_entity_poly.type
_entity_poly.pdbx_seq_one_letter_code
_entity_poly.pdbx_strand_id
1 'polypeptide(L)'
;MSKAINNQNIYVVDLAEGILVRTPIPSTNQAALRAGFAGYPVNPRWNPAKFHAWKIGRQWREAVNRGEMVVRSSDKMLVLAAEAEETKEEESSSRKKNNFFAKTRQKLLSYQIA
;
A
#
# COMPACT_ATOMS: atom_id res chain seq x y z
N MET A 1 -2.55 -29.72 -13.89
CA MET A 1 -1.31 -29.28 -13.22
C MET A 1 -1.67 -28.19 -12.21
N SER A 2 -1.67 -28.51 -10.93
CA SER A 2 -2.11 -27.64 -9.83
C SER A 2 -1.05 -26.57 -9.57
N LYS A 3 -1.34 -25.29 -9.84
CA LYS A 3 -0.43 -24.18 -9.51
C LYS A 3 -0.26 -24.08 -7.99
N ALA A 4 0.99 -24.12 -7.54
CA ALA A 4 1.39 -24.06 -6.15
C ALA A 4 0.87 -22.81 -5.44
N ILE A 5 0.44 -23.00 -4.20
CA ILE A 5 0.03 -21.96 -3.26
C ILE A 5 1.27 -21.10 -2.97
N ASN A 6 1.31 -19.90 -3.56
CA ASN A 6 2.35 -18.92 -3.29
C ASN A 6 2.15 -18.41 -1.86
N ASN A 7 2.92 -18.95 -0.91
CA ASN A 7 2.92 -18.51 0.49
C ASN A 7 3.58 -17.13 0.56
N GLN A 8 2.83 -16.08 0.20
CA GLN A 8 3.28 -14.70 0.25
C GLN A 8 3.40 -14.31 1.72
N ASN A 9 4.62 -14.29 2.27
CA ASN A 9 4.86 -13.80 3.62
C ASN A 9 4.38 -12.34 3.71
N ILE A 10 3.30 -12.13 4.46
CA ILE A 10 2.79 -10.79 4.79
C ILE A 10 3.51 -10.32 6.05
N TYR A 11 4.18 -9.18 5.95
CA TYR A 11 4.89 -8.56 7.06
C TYR A 11 4.06 -7.40 7.63
N VAL A 12 4.17 -7.18 8.94
CA VAL A 12 3.72 -5.93 9.58
C VAL A 12 4.93 -5.02 9.73
N VAL A 13 4.81 -3.80 9.21
CA VAL A 13 5.93 -2.84 9.12
C VAL A 13 5.50 -1.53 9.73
N ASP A 14 6.34 -1.00 10.60
CA ASP A 14 6.25 0.39 11.07
C ASP A 14 6.69 1.34 9.94
N LEU A 15 5.76 2.18 9.48
CA LEU A 15 5.99 3.18 8.43
C LEU A 15 6.50 4.51 8.98
N ALA A 16 5.97 4.90 10.14
CA ALA A 16 6.23 6.14 10.88
C ALA A 16 5.68 5.96 12.29
N GLU A 17 6.05 6.85 13.21
CA GLU A 17 5.64 6.77 14.61
C GLU A 17 4.12 6.52 14.76
N GLY A 18 3.78 5.32 15.26
CA GLY A 18 2.39 4.91 15.49
C GLY A 18 1.59 4.57 14.22
N ILE A 19 2.24 4.23 13.10
CA ILE A 19 1.59 3.82 11.84
C ILE A 19 2.14 2.47 11.37
N LEU A 20 1.32 1.43 11.47
CA LEU A 20 1.65 0.07 11.04
C LEU A 20 1.01 -0.26 9.69
N VAL A 21 1.63 -1.09 8.86
CA VAL A 21 1.04 -1.55 7.60
C VAL A 21 1.31 -3.03 7.36
N ARG A 22 0.32 -3.74 6.80
CA ARG A 22 0.50 -5.10 6.28
C ARG A 22 0.97 -5.02 4.84
N THR A 23 2.09 -5.66 4.54
CA THR A 23 2.66 -5.62 3.20
C THR A 23 3.40 -6.90 2.84
N PRO A 24 3.32 -7.38 1.59
CA PRO A 24 4.16 -8.46 1.10
C PRO A 24 5.62 -8.01 0.82
N ILE A 25 5.96 -6.73 1.06
CA ILE A 25 7.30 -6.21 0.81
C ILE A 25 8.30 -6.85 1.80
N PRO A 26 9.36 -7.51 1.29
CA PRO A 26 10.39 -8.11 2.14
C PRO A 26 11.11 -7.08 3.03
N SER A 27 11.58 -7.54 4.20
CA SER A 27 12.31 -6.73 5.18
C SER A 27 13.48 -5.94 4.60
N THR A 28 14.20 -6.52 3.64
CA THR A 28 15.33 -5.88 2.93
C THR A 28 14.96 -4.61 2.15
N ASN A 29 13.67 -4.43 1.84
CA ASN A 29 13.14 -3.29 1.08
C ASN A 29 12.29 -2.34 1.94
N GLN A 30 12.01 -2.68 3.22
CA GLN A 30 11.17 -1.87 4.10
C GLN A 30 11.75 -0.47 4.39
N ALA A 31 13.08 -0.33 4.42
CA ALA A 31 13.70 0.98 4.57
C ALA A 31 13.34 1.94 3.43
N ALA A 32 13.26 1.44 2.18
CA ALA A 32 12.85 2.24 1.03
C ALA A 32 11.34 2.57 1.09
N LEU A 33 10.52 1.62 1.53
CA LEU A 33 9.09 1.82 1.79
C LEU A 33 8.84 2.96 2.77
N ARG A 34 9.50 2.92 3.94
CA ARG A 34 9.44 3.99 4.96
C ARG A 34 9.89 5.32 4.38
N ALA A 35 10.99 5.34 3.65
CA ALA A 35 11.51 6.56 3.06
C ALA A 35 10.50 7.21 2.09
N GLY A 36 9.78 6.39 1.32
CA GLY A 36 8.72 6.87 0.42
C GLY A 36 7.54 7.45 1.18
N PHE A 37 7.11 6.76 2.25
CA PHE A 37 6.01 7.22 3.09
C PHE A 37 6.33 8.52 3.84
N ALA A 38 7.57 8.67 4.32
CA ALA A 38 8.03 9.90 4.97
C ALA A 38 8.28 11.06 3.99
N GLY A 39 8.24 10.83 2.67
CA GLY A 39 8.40 11.87 1.66
C GLY A 39 9.86 12.20 1.30
N TYR A 40 10.81 11.32 1.63
CA TYR A 40 12.20 11.48 1.20
C TYR A 40 12.34 11.35 -0.33
N PRO A 41 13.31 12.05 -0.95
CA PRO A 41 13.60 11.89 -2.37
C PRO A 41 14.04 10.46 -2.70
N VAL A 42 13.97 10.11 -3.98
CA VAL A 42 14.49 8.82 -4.45
C VAL A 42 15.99 8.72 -4.20
N ASN A 43 16.44 7.58 -3.67
CA ASN A 43 17.87 7.31 -3.56
C ASN A 43 18.37 6.66 -4.87
N PRO A 44 19.31 7.29 -5.60
CA PRO A 44 19.81 6.76 -6.87
C PRO A 44 20.56 5.43 -6.74
N ARG A 45 20.97 5.04 -5.52
CA ARG A 45 21.64 3.76 -5.24
C ARG A 45 20.64 2.59 -5.05
N TRP A 46 19.34 2.87 -5.06
CA TRP A 46 18.35 1.80 -4.91
C TRP A 46 18.25 0.96 -6.18
N ASN A 47 18.23 -0.35 -5.97
CA ASN A 47 17.85 -1.29 -7.01
C ASN A 47 16.34 -1.14 -7.34
N PRO A 48 15.88 -1.76 -8.45
CA PRO A 48 14.48 -1.66 -8.85
C PRO A 48 13.46 -2.09 -7.78
N ALA A 49 13.79 -3.10 -6.97
CA ALA A 49 12.91 -3.58 -5.90
C ALA A 49 12.73 -2.53 -4.77
N LYS A 50 13.82 -1.88 -4.35
CA LYS A 50 13.78 -0.79 -3.37
C LYS A 50 13.09 0.45 -3.94
N PHE A 51 13.33 0.79 -5.21
CA PHE A 51 12.62 1.87 -5.87
C PHE A 51 11.11 1.62 -5.93
N HIS A 52 10.70 0.38 -6.22
CA HIS A 52 9.30 -0.01 -6.21
C HIS A 52 8.67 0.12 -4.81
N ALA A 53 9.37 -0.35 -3.78
CA ALA A 53 8.92 -0.21 -2.39
C ALA A 53 8.78 1.26 -1.98
N TRP A 54 9.75 2.12 -2.32
CA TRP A 54 9.67 3.56 -2.11
C TRP A 54 8.45 4.18 -2.80
N LYS A 55 8.20 3.80 -4.06
CA LYS A 55 7.05 4.32 -4.81
C LYS A 55 5.73 3.96 -4.14
N ILE A 56 5.61 2.74 -3.61
CA ILE A 56 4.41 2.31 -2.85
C ILE A 56 4.25 3.17 -1.60
N GLY A 57 5.31 3.38 -0.82
CA GLY A 57 5.26 4.23 0.37
C GLY A 57 4.81 5.65 0.04
N ARG A 58 5.35 6.22 -1.04
CA ARG A 58 4.93 7.53 -1.54
C ARG A 58 3.44 7.56 -1.91
N GLN A 59 2.96 6.54 -2.63
CA GLN A 59 1.55 6.43 -3.01
C GLN A 59 0.63 6.35 -1.79
N TRP A 60 1.02 5.62 -0.75
CA TRP A 60 0.27 5.56 0.51
C TRP A 60 0.23 6.91 1.23
N ARG A 61 1.35 7.63 1.31
CA ARG A 61 1.37 8.99 1.85
C ARG A 61 0.40 9.90 1.10
N GLU A 62 0.43 9.85 -0.23
CA GLU A 62 -0.50 10.62 -1.06
C GLU A 62 -1.96 10.19 -0.85
N ALA A 63 -2.23 8.90 -0.66
CA ALA A 63 -3.57 8.38 -0.36
C ALA A 63 -4.08 8.82 1.02
N VAL A 64 -3.20 8.87 2.04
CA VAL A 64 -3.52 9.45 3.35
C VAL A 64 -3.88 10.92 3.21
N ASN A 65 -3.09 11.70 2.47
CA ASN A 65 -3.37 13.12 2.23
C ASN A 65 -4.68 13.36 1.47
N ARG A 66 -5.12 12.40 0.64
CA ARG A 66 -6.42 12.43 -0.06
C ARG A 66 -7.57 11.88 0.78
N GLY A 67 -7.32 11.32 1.97
CA GLY A 67 -8.33 10.66 2.79
C GLY A 67 -8.78 9.29 2.28
N GLU A 68 -8.08 8.70 1.30
CA GLU A 68 -8.38 7.36 0.78
C GLU A 68 -7.89 6.24 1.71
N MET A 69 -6.85 6.55 2.49
CA MET A 69 -6.30 5.68 3.52
C MET A 69 -6.32 6.39 4.87
N VAL A 70 -6.60 5.63 5.93
CA VAL A 70 -6.67 6.14 7.29
C VAL A 70 -5.92 5.21 8.23
N VAL A 71 -5.42 5.76 9.34
CA VAL A 71 -4.86 4.96 10.42
C VAL A 71 -5.99 4.57 11.35
N ARG A 72 -6.31 3.28 11.40
CA ARG A 72 -7.34 2.75 12.29
C ARG A 72 -6.90 2.93 13.74
N SER A 73 -7.76 3.52 14.57
CA SER A 73 -7.42 3.87 15.95
C SER A 73 -7.17 2.65 16.86
N SER A 74 -7.79 1.50 16.56
CA SER A 74 -7.74 0.30 17.41
C SER A 74 -6.40 -0.42 17.40
N ASP A 75 -5.75 -0.50 16.24
CA ASP A 75 -4.54 -1.30 16.03
C ASP A 75 -3.41 -0.50 15.36
N LYS A 76 -3.62 0.81 15.13
CA LYS A 76 -2.69 1.71 14.45
C LYS A 76 -2.36 1.27 13.01
N MET A 77 -3.20 0.43 12.41
CA MET A 77 -2.98 -0.07 11.06
C MET A 77 -3.44 0.97 10.03
N LEU A 78 -2.59 1.21 9.03
CA LEU A 78 -2.93 1.93 7.82
C LEU A 78 -3.81 1.04 6.94
N VAL A 79 -5.06 1.43 6.78
CA VAL A 79 -6.09 0.71 6.03
C VAL A 79 -6.78 1.64 5.05
N LEU A 80 -7.56 1.09 4.12
CA LEU A 80 -8.43 1.90 3.27
C LEU A 80 -9.56 2.52 4.10
N ALA A 81 -9.97 3.74 3.77
CA ALA A 81 -11.06 4.42 4.46
C ALA A 81 -12.37 3.59 4.46
N ALA A 82 -12.66 2.92 3.34
CA ALA A 82 -13.84 2.03 3.24
C ALA A 82 -13.81 0.86 4.25
N GLU A 83 -12.64 0.25 4.47
CA GLU A 83 -12.46 -0.85 5.43
C GLU A 83 -12.51 -0.37 6.90
N ALA A 84 -12.32 0.92 7.14
CA ALA A 84 -12.43 1.50 8.47
C ALA A 84 -13.89 1.78 8.88
N GLU A 85 -14.78 2.04 7.93
CA GLU A 85 -16.20 2.25 8.20
C GLU A 85 -16.96 0.93 8.40
N GLU A 86 -16.57 -0.14 7.71
CA GLU A 86 -17.16 -1.49 7.93
C GLU A 86 -17.00 -1.96 9.38
N THR A 87 -15.90 -1.60 10.05
CA THR A 87 -15.68 -1.97 11.47
C THR A 87 -16.58 -1.21 12.47
N LYS A 88 -17.36 -0.21 12.04
CA LYS A 88 -18.35 0.44 12.91
C LYS A 88 -19.76 -0.16 12.77
N GLU A 89 -20.01 -0.97 11.74
CA GLU A 89 -21.35 -1.49 11.42
C GLU A 89 -21.52 -3.00 11.71
N GLU A 90 -20.45 -3.69 12.13
CA GLU A 90 -20.48 -5.12 12.51
C GLU A 90 -21.08 -5.43 13.90
N GLU A 91 -22.02 -4.62 14.39
CA GLU A 91 -23.04 -5.10 15.35
C GLU A 91 -24.35 -5.51 14.67
N SER A 92 -24.51 -5.33 13.35
CA SER A 92 -25.65 -5.95 12.66
C SER A 92 -25.42 -6.22 11.17
N SER A 93 -25.58 -7.50 10.82
CA SER A 93 -26.03 -7.97 9.51
C SER A 93 -24.99 -8.10 8.38
N SER A 94 -24.29 -9.24 8.41
CA SER A 94 -24.11 -10.17 7.27
C SER A 94 -24.38 -9.66 5.84
N ARG A 95 -23.34 -9.54 4.99
CA ARG A 95 -23.31 -10.04 3.58
C ARG A 95 -21.99 -9.79 2.82
N LYS A 96 -21.33 -10.91 2.46
CA LYS A 96 -20.56 -11.24 1.23
C LYS A 96 -19.63 -10.19 0.54
N LYS A 97 -18.32 -10.48 0.64
CA LYS A 97 -17.23 -10.56 -0.39
C LYS A 97 -17.37 -9.78 -1.71
N ASN A 98 -16.29 -9.11 -2.16
CA ASN A 98 -15.55 -9.47 -3.39
C ASN A 98 -14.26 -8.64 -3.65
N ASN A 99 -13.26 -9.31 -4.22
CA ASN A 99 -11.96 -8.80 -4.69
C ASN A 99 -12.08 -7.65 -5.71
N PHE A 100 -11.22 -6.63 -5.62
CA PHE A 100 -10.95 -5.75 -6.77
C PHE A 100 -9.55 -5.12 -6.77
N PHE A 101 -8.53 -5.92 -7.11
CA PHE A 101 -7.25 -5.39 -7.57
C PHE A 101 -7.27 -5.34 -9.10
N ALA A 102 -7.68 -4.21 -9.68
CA ALA A 102 -7.43 -3.91 -11.09
C ALA A 102 -7.53 -2.41 -11.36
N LYS A 103 -6.72 -1.95 -12.32
CA LYS A 103 -6.57 -0.58 -12.86
C LYS A 103 -5.72 0.34 -11.97
N THR A 104 -4.60 0.86 -12.46
CA THR A 104 -4.60 1.76 -13.63
C THR A 104 -3.17 1.92 -14.17
N ARG A 105 -2.94 1.65 -15.46
CA ARG A 105 -1.82 2.21 -16.22
C ARG A 105 -2.01 1.99 -17.72
N GLN A 106 -2.65 2.94 -18.39
CA GLN A 106 -2.38 3.27 -19.79
C GLN A 106 -3.06 4.61 -20.12
N LYS A 107 -2.31 5.69 -19.90
CA LYS A 107 -2.45 6.93 -20.68
C LYS A 107 -1.19 7.74 -20.43
N LEU A 108 -0.28 7.72 -21.40
CA LEU A 108 0.76 8.71 -21.68
C LEU A 108 1.66 8.12 -22.75
N LEU A 109 1.38 8.49 -23.99
CA LEU A 109 2.40 8.90 -24.96
C LEU A 109 1.69 9.80 -25.97
N SER A 110 1.60 11.05 -25.53
CA SER A 110 1.42 12.25 -26.33
C SER A 110 2.56 12.43 -27.33
N TYR A 111 2.19 12.87 -28.55
CA TYR A 111 2.89 13.88 -29.36
C TYR A 111 4.40 13.74 -29.65
N GLN A 112 4.71 13.48 -30.92
CA GLN A 112 5.86 14.00 -31.71
C GLN A 112 5.53 13.72 -33.19
N ILE A 113 5.08 14.72 -33.96
CA ILE A 113 5.87 15.59 -34.87
C ILE A 113 6.66 14.80 -35.92
N ALA A 114 6.11 14.70 -37.12
CA ALA A 114 6.65 15.26 -38.38
C ALA A 114 5.68 14.92 -39.52
#